data_AF-A0A7X1KLU2-F1
#
_entry.id   AF-A0A7X1KLU2-F1
#
_cell.length_a   1.000
_cell.length_b   1.000
_cell.length_c   1.000
_cell.angle_alpha   90.00
_cell.angle_beta   90.00
_cell.angle_gamma   90.00
#
_symmetry.space_group_name_H-M   'P 1'
#
loop_
_entity.id
_entity.type
_entity.pdbx_description
1 polymer ?
#
loop_
_entity_poly.entity_id
_entity_poly.type
_entity_poly.pdbx_seq_one_letter_code
_entity_poly.pdbx_strand_id
1 'polypeptide(L)'
;MQPPDRKRLLRLQRLEKVRAIARQQAAAEAAAAEGTLAQLLALAQRTGQMASDYAARVDAADGASLRLLTTFREGLGEVSRGTHADAERARGLADTKLRELSEAERRRQAAEDRASAEAKALAAAALQPPLGARRAGGGRKTGTELE
;
A
#
# COMPACT_ATOMS: atom_id res chain seq x y z
N MET A 1 -25.57 26.91 12.27
CA MET A 1 -25.63 25.86 11.23
C MET A 1 -24.40 26.05 10.34
N GLN A 2 -23.37 25.18 10.42
CA GLN A 2 -22.18 25.35 9.56
C GLN A 2 -22.57 25.21 8.08
N PRO A 3 -21.98 25.99 7.16
CA PRO A 3 -22.26 25.86 5.74
C PRO A 3 -21.94 24.42 5.28
N PRO A 4 -22.81 23.81 4.47
CA PRO A 4 -22.75 22.40 4.10
C PRO A 4 -21.38 21.95 3.56
N ASP A 5 -20.65 22.85 2.91
CA ASP A 5 -19.33 22.56 2.34
C ASP A 5 -18.24 22.32 3.37
N ARG A 6 -18.30 22.97 4.55
CA ARG A 6 -17.28 22.80 5.60
C ARG A 6 -17.36 21.42 6.23
N LYS A 7 -18.56 20.86 6.39
CA LYS A 7 -18.76 19.49 6.88
C LYS A 7 -18.27 18.45 5.87
N ARG A 8 -18.49 18.69 4.57
CA ARG A 8 -18.00 17.83 3.48
C ARG A 8 -16.48 17.80 3.45
N LEU A 9 -15.82 18.96 3.57
CA LEU A 9 -14.36 19.06 3.62
C LEU A 9 -13.77 18.29 4.81
N LEU A 10 -14.34 18.45 6.01
CA LEU A 10 -13.88 17.71 7.20
C LEU A 10 -14.01 16.18 7.02
N ARG A 11 -15.06 15.72 6.34
CA ARG A 11 -15.23 14.30 6.01
C ARG A 11 -14.15 13.81 5.03
N LEU A 12 -13.79 14.61 4.03
CA LEU A 12 -12.72 14.29 3.08
C LEU A 12 -11.36 14.21 3.77
N GLN A 13 -11.04 15.17 4.64
CA GLN A 13 -9.79 15.16 5.42
C GLN A 13 -9.70 13.94 6.36
N ARG A 14 -10.81 13.52 6.97
CA ARG A 14 -10.85 12.29 7.77
C ARG A 14 -10.60 11.06 6.91
N LEU A 15 -11.19 10.99 5.72
CA LEU A 15 -10.98 9.89 4.78
C LEU A 15 -9.51 9.83 4.33
N GLU A 16 -8.91 10.97 4.01
CA GLU A 16 -7.49 11.07 3.67
C GLU A 16 -6.60 10.50 4.78
N LYS A 17 -6.84 10.89 6.04
CA LYS A 17 -6.11 10.34 7.20
C LYS A 17 -6.25 8.83 7.31
N VAL A 18 -7.46 8.29 7.16
CA VAL A 18 -7.68 6.83 7.18
C VAL A 18 -6.93 6.14 6.04
N ARG A 19 -6.91 6.74 4.85
CA ARG A 19 -6.16 6.19 3.70
C ARG A 19 -4.65 6.27 3.90
N ALA A 20 -4.14 7.32 4.54
CA ALA A 20 -2.73 7.43 4.89
C ALA A 20 -2.30 6.32 5.87
N ILE A 21 -3.11 6.05 6.90
CA ILE A 21 -2.88 4.94 7.84
C ILE A 21 -2.92 3.60 7.11
N ALA A 22 -3.93 3.37 6.27
CA ALA A 22 -4.02 2.13 5.49
C ALA A 22 -2.81 1.92 4.56
N ARG A 23 -2.31 2.99 3.91
CA ARG A 23 -1.09 2.94 3.10
C ARG A 23 0.14 2.62 3.95
N GLN A 24 0.25 3.19 5.14
CA GLN A 24 1.35 2.90 6.07
C GLN A 24 1.32 1.44 6.55
N GLN A 25 0.15 0.90 6.86
CA GLN A 25 -0.03 -0.50 7.22
C GLN A 25 0.36 -1.43 6.07
N ALA A 26 -0.15 -1.17 4.85
CA ALA A 26 0.23 -1.94 3.66
C ALA A 26 1.74 -1.89 3.39
N ALA A 27 2.39 -0.75 3.63
CA ALA A 27 3.84 -0.62 3.46
C ALA A 27 4.62 -1.45 4.49
N ALA A 28 4.17 -1.45 5.75
CA ALA A 28 4.78 -2.27 6.79
C ALA A 28 4.62 -3.78 6.51
N GLU A 29 3.45 -4.21 6.04
CA GLU A 29 3.19 -5.59 5.65
C GLU A 29 4.03 -6.02 4.44
N ALA A 30 4.16 -5.16 3.43
CA ALA A 30 5.02 -5.42 2.27
C ALA A 30 6.49 -5.57 2.69
N ALA A 31 7.01 -4.64 3.51
CA ALA A 31 8.37 -4.71 4.01
C ALA A 31 8.63 -5.97 4.84
N ALA A 32 7.67 -6.38 5.68
CA ALA A 32 7.77 -7.62 6.44
C ALA A 32 7.84 -8.85 5.52
N ALA A 33 6.97 -8.92 4.50
CA ALA A 33 6.96 -10.02 3.54
C ALA A 33 8.26 -10.10 2.71
N GLU A 34 8.79 -8.96 2.25
CA GLU A 34 10.09 -8.88 1.58
C GLU A 34 11.23 -9.32 2.50
N GLY A 35 11.19 -8.94 3.77
CA GLY A 35 12.16 -9.38 4.78
C GLY A 35 12.15 -10.90 4.96
N THR A 36 10.97 -11.52 5.05
CA THR A 36 10.84 -12.98 5.10
C THR A 36 11.34 -13.65 3.83
N LEU A 37 11.01 -13.11 2.66
CA LEU A 37 11.53 -13.61 1.38
C LEU A 37 13.07 -13.59 1.35
N ALA A 38 13.69 -12.49 1.76
CA ALA A 38 15.14 -12.36 1.78
C ALA A 38 15.80 -13.43 2.69
N GLN A 39 15.21 -13.69 3.87
CA GLN A 39 15.69 -14.73 4.78
C GLN A 39 15.57 -16.12 4.16
N LEU A 40 14.44 -16.44 3.52
CA LEU A 40 14.22 -17.73 2.89
C LEU A 40 15.09 -17.96 1.66
N LEU A 41 15.35 -16.91 0.86
CA LEU A 41 16.31 -16.99 -0.25
C LEU A 41 17.74 -17.27 0.26
N ALA A 42 18.17 -16.58 1.32
CA ALA A 42 19.47 -16.83 1.94
C ALA A 42 19.57 -18.27 2.48
N LEU A 43 18.50 -18.78 3.10
CA LEU A 43 18.43 -20.16 3.59
C LEU A 43 18.44 -21.19 2.44
N ALA A 44 17.66 -20.95 1.38
CA ALA A 44 17.64 -21.79 0.19
C ALA A 44 19.03 -21.87 -0.47
N GLN A 45 19.71 -20.72 -0.62
CA GLN A 45 21.07 -20.67 -1.14
C GLN A 45 22.05 -21.47 -0.26
N ARG A 46 22.03 -21.27 1.06
CA ARG A 46 22.91 -22.00 1.98
C ARG A 46 22.67 -23.51 1.93
N THR A 47 21.41 -23.92 1.96
CA THR A 47 21.05 -25.36 1.94
C THR A 47 21.35 -26.00 0.59
N GLY A 48 21.16 -25.27 -0.52
CA GLY A 48 21.59 -25.70 -1.86
C GLY A 48 23.10 -25.87 -1.97
N GLN A 49 23.88 -24.92 -1.44
CA GLN A 49 25.35 -25.04 -1.40
C GLN A 49 25.78 -26.27 -0.59
N MET A 50 25.22 -26.45 0.61
CA MET A 50 25.52 -27.63 1.43
C MET A 50 25.17 -28.93 0.68
N ALA A 51 24.00 -28.99 0.04
CA ALA A 51 23.60 -30.17 -0.73
C ALA A 51 24.59 -30.48 -1.86
N SER A 52 25.04 -29.46 -2.59
CA SER A 52 26.05 -29.58 -3.64
C SER A 52 27.40 -30.06 -3.09
N ASP A 53 27.88 -29.46 -2.00
CA ASP A 53 29.15 -29.82 -1.37
C ASP A 53 29.15 -31.28 -0.91
N TYR A 54 28.06 -31.71 -0.28
CA TYR A 54 27.93 -33.08 0.17
C TYR A 54 27.75 -34.06 -0.98
N ALA A 55 27.08 -33.68 -2.07
CA ALA A 55 26.96 -34.51 -3.27
C ALA A 55 28.33 -34.75 -3.95
N ALA A 56 29.24 -33.77 -3.92
CA ALA A 56 30.57 -33.86 -4.50
C ALA A 56 31.56 -34.72 -3.69
N ARG A 57 31.25 -35.08 -2.44
CA ARG A 57 32.13 -35.93 -1.62
C ARG A 57 32.28 -37.34 -2.20
N VAL A 58 33.49 -37.90 -2.15
CA VAL A 58 33.78 -39.26 -2.63
C VAL A 58 34.66 -40.05 -1.66
N ASP A 59 34.93 -39.48 -0.50
CA ASP A 59 35.90 -39.91 0.50
C ASP A 59 35.32 -40.84 1.59
N ALA A 60 34.41 -41.75 1.20
CA ALA A 60 33.89 -42.75 2.14
C ALA A 60 34.95 -43.81 2.46
N ALA A 61 35.33 -43.94 3.73
CA ALA A 61 36.35 -44.88 4.19
C ALA A 61 35.92 -46.36 4.11
N ASP A 62 34.61 -46.62 4.24
CA ASP A 62 34.03 -47.95 4.17
C ASP A 62 32.55 -47.92 3.71
N GLY A 63 31.95 -49.10 3.56
CA GLY A 63 30.55 -49.24 3.14
C GLY A 63 29.54 -48.72 4.16
N ALA A 64 29.87 -48.69 5.45
CA ALA A 64 28.99 -48.12 6.48
C ALA A 64 28.93 -46.59 6.37
N SER A 65 30.09 -45.97 6.20
CA SER A 65 30.26 -44.54 5.96
C SER A 65 29.58 -44.11 4.67
N LEU A 66 29.66 -44.92 3.61
CA LEU A 66 28.97 -44.66 2.34
C LEU A 66 27.44 -44.65 2.51
N ARG A 67 26.88 -45.60 3.26
CA ARG A 67 25.43 -45.63 3.55
C ARG A 67 24.99 -44.39 4.32
N LEU A 68 25.73 -44.02 5.38
CA LEU A 68 25.44 -42.80 6.16
C LEU A 68 25.49 -41.54 5.30
N LEU A 69 26.51 -41.41 4.45
CA LEU A 69 26.64 -40.28 3.52
C LEU A 69 25.47 -40.22 2.54
N THR A 70 25.01 -41.37 2.04
CA THR A 70 23.87 -41.46 1.12
C THR A 70 22.58 -41.00 1.78
N THR A 71 22.24 -41.54 2.96
CA THR A 71 21.04 -41.11 3.71
C THR A 71 21.09 -39.63 4.08
N PHE A 72 22.28 -39.13 4.46
CA PHE A 72 22.44 -37.70 4.76
C PHE A 72 22.21 -36.81 3.53
N ARG A 73 22.72 -37.20 2.35
CA ARG A 73 22.48 -36.48 1.09
C ARG A 73 21.01 -36.44 0.71
N GLU A 74 20.30 -37.56 0.88
CA GLU A 74 18.87 -37.65 0.61
C GLU A 74 18.09 -36.67 1.49
N GLY A 75 18.34 -36.70 2.82
CA GLY A 75 17.72 -35.78 3.76
C GLY A 75 18.07 -34.31 3.48
N LEU A 76 19.33 -34.00 3.18
CA LEU A 76 19.75 -32.64 2.84
C LEU A 76 19.13 -32.16 1.52
N GLY A 77 18.99 -33.06 0.54
CA GLY A 77 18.29 -32.78 -0.71
C GLY A 77 16.81 -32.49 -0.51
N GLU A 78 16.15 -33.20 0.40
CA GLU A 78 14.76 -32.92 0.79
C GLU A 78 14.64 -31.54 1.45
N VAL A 79 15.51 -31.23 2.41
CA VAL A 79 15.54 -29.91 3.07
C VAL A 79 15.77 -28.80 2.04
N SER A 80 16.73 -28.97 1.12
CA SER A 80 17.01 -27.97 0.08
C SER A 80 15.83 -27.74 -0.87
N ARG A 81 15.13 -28.80 -1.28
CA ARG A 81 13.91 -28.66 -2.08
C ARG A 81 12.80 -27.96 -1.31
N GLY A 82 12.64 -28.30 -0.03
CA GLY A 82 11.68 -27.66 0.87
C GLY A 82 11.93 -26.16 1.00
N THR A 83 13.16 -25.76 1.34
CA THR A 83 13.52 -24.33 1.49
C THR A 83 13.38 -23.55 0.20
N HIS A 84 13.69 -24.14 -0.96
CA HIS A 84 13.42 -23.53 -2.26
C HIS A 84 11.91 -23.32 -2.49
N ALA A 85 11.09 -24.33 -2.22
CA ALA A 85 9.64 -24.21 -2.34
C ALA A 85 9.08 -23.14 -1.39
N ASP A 86 9.64 -23.02 -0.18
CA ASP A 86 9.25 -22.01 0.80
C ASP A 86 9.59 -20.60 0.31
N ALA A 87 10.78 -20.42 -0.27
CA ALA A 87 11.20 -19.15 -0.85
C ALA A 87 10.28 -18.72 -2.02
N GLU A 88 9.88 -19.64 -2.89
CA GLU A 88 8.94 -19.35 -3.98
C GLU A 88 7.55 -18.96 -3.46
N ARG A 89 7.04 -19.64 -2.41
CA ARG A 89 5.78 -19.24 -1.76
C ARG A 89 5.89 -17.85 -1.12
N ALA A 90 7.01 -17.56 -0.45
CA ALA A 90 7.27 -16.25 0.13
C ALA A 90 7.37 -15.16 -0.94
N ARG A 91 7.91 -15.47 -2.12
CA ARG A 91 7.94 -14.55 -3.25
C ARG A 91 6.54 -14.20 -3.72
N GLY A 92 5.68 -15.20 -3.91
CA GLY A 92 4.28 -14.96 -4.28
C GLY A 92 3.54 -14.09 -3.24
N LEU A 93 3.82 -14.28 -1.95
CA LEU A 93 3.27 -13.44 -0.88
C LEU A 93 3.81 -12.00 -0.93
N ALA A 94 5.12 -11.82 -1.07
CA ALA A 94 5.74 -10.50 -1.18
C ALA A 94 5.18 -9.72 -2.39
N ASP A 95 5.08 -10.38 -3.55
CA ASP A 95 4.50 -9.78 -4.76
C ASP A 95 3.04 -9.35 -4.54
N THR A 96 2.27 -10.17 -3.84
CA THR A 96 0.87 -9.84 -3.48
C THR A 96 0.83 -8.60 -2.58
N LYS A 97 1.67 -8.54 -1.55
CA LYS A 97 1.74 -7.39 -0.64
C LYS A 97 2.22 -6.10 -1.30
N LEU A 98 3.16 -6.19 -2.25
CA LEU A 98 3.56 -5.04 -3.07
C LEU A 98 2.42 -4.53 -3.95
N ARG A 99 1.60 -5.42 -4.53
CA ARG A 99 0.40 -5.02 -5.29
C ARG A 99 -0.61 -4.33 -4.39
N GLU A 100 -0.89 -4.89 -3.20
CA GLU A 100 -1.78 -4.27 -2.21
C GLU A 100 -1.30 -2.87 -1.79
N LEU A 101 0.00 -2.70 -1.56
CA LEU A 101 0.61 -1.40 -1.29
C LEU A 101 0.38 -0.42 -2.46
N SER A 102 0.64 -0.85 -3.70
CA SER A 102 0.43 0.00 -4.88
C SER A 102 -1.03 0.46 -5.01
N GLU A 103 -1.99 -0.41 -4.67
CA GLU A 103 -3.41 -0.05 -4.65
C GLU A 103 -3.74 0.93 -3.52
N ALA A 104 -3.18 0.72 -2.33
CA ALA A 104 -3.37 1.62 -1.20
C ALA A 104 -2.82 3.02 -1.49
N GLU A 105 -1.67 3.11 -2.16
CA GLU A 105 -1.07 4.36 -2.63
C GLU A 105 -1.96 5.09 -3.64
N ARG A 106 -2.46 4.38 -4.66
CA ARG A 106 -3.41 4.94 -5.63
C ARG A 106 -4.68 5.46 -4.95
N ARG A 107 -5.23 4.70 -3.98
CA ARG A 107 -6.44 5.11 -3.23
C ARG A 107 -6.18 6.33 -2.35
N ARG A 108 -4.98 6.43 -1.73
CA ARG A 108 -4.58 7.59 -0.94
C ARG A 108 -4.42 8.83 -1.81
N GLN A 109 -3.74 8.72 -2.95
CA GLN A 109 -3.57 9.81 -3.90
C GLN A 109 -4.93 10.35 -4.39
N ALA A 110 -5.84 9.45 -4.80
CA ALA A 110 -7.18 9.85 -5.23
C ALA A 110 -8.00 10.55 -4.15
N ALA A 111 -7.79 10.22 -2.86
CA ALA A 111 -8.45 10.90 -1.75
C ALA A 111 -7.87 12.30 -1.50
N GLU A 112 -6.55 12.42 -1.57
CA GLU A 112 -5.81 13.69 -1.44
C GLU A 112 -6.18 14.67 -2.57
N ASP A 113 -6.22 14.20 -3.81
CA ASP A 113 -6.60 15.01 -4.97
C ASP A 113 -8.01 15.59 -4.82
N ARG A 114 -8.98 14.78 -4.35
CA ARG A 114 -10.34 15.23 -4.08
C ARG A 114 -10.41 16.25 -2.95
N ALA A 115 -9.70 16.01 -1.85
CA ALA A 115 -9.67 16.95 -0.73
C ALA A 115 -9.06 18.30 -1.16
N SER A 116 -7.99 18.27 -1.95
CA SER A 116 -7.33 19.45 -2.51
C SER A 116 -8.24 20.22 -3.48
N ALA A 117 -8.93 19.53 -4.39
CA ALA A 117 -9.87 20.15 -5.32
C ALA A 117 -11.03 20.85 -4.59
N GLU A 118 -11.62 20.19 -3.58
CA GLU A 118 -12.72 20.75 -2.80
C GLU A 118 -12.26 21.96 -1.96
N ALA A 119 -11.06 21.90 -1.38
CA ALA A 119 -10.48 23.03 -0.64
C ALA A 119 -10.23 24.24 -1.56
N LYS A 120 -9.72 24.02 -2.77
CA LYS A 120 -9.52 25.08 -3.78
C LYS A 120 -10.85 25.68 -4.24
N ALA A 121 -11.87 24.86 -4.47
CA ALA A 121 -13.21 25.33 -4.85
C ALA A 121 -13.82 26.21 -3.76
N LEU A 122 -13.67 25.83 -2.49
CA LEU A 122 -14.14 26.62 -1.35
C LEU A 122 -13.40 27.94 -1.19
N ALA A 123 -12.07 27.94 -1.37
CA ALA A 123 -11.27 29.16 -1.34
C ALA A 123 -11.67 30.12 -2.47
N ALA A 124 -11.89 29.60 -3.69
CA ALA A 124 -12.37 30.39 -4.82
C ALA A 124 -13.77 30.97 -4.58
N ALA A 125 -14.68 30.19 -4.00
CA ALA A 125 -16.02 30.65 -3.65
C ALA A 125 -16.00 31.73 -2.55
N ALA A 126 -15.07 31.66 -1.59
CA ALA A 126 -14.91 32.67 -0.55
C ALA A 126 -14.35 34.01 -1.08
N LEU A 127 -13.60 33.98 -2.18
CA LEU A 127 -13.05 35.17 -2.86
C LEU A 127 -14.07 35.88 -3.76
N GLN A 128 -15.15 35.21 -4.18
CA GLN A 128 -16.25 35.83 -4.91
C GLN A 128 -17.26 36.42 -3.92
N PRO A 129 -17.37 37.75 -3.78
CA PRO A 129 -18.41 38.35 -2.96
C PRO A 129 -19.79 37.98 -3.55
N PRO A 130 -20.83 37.75 -2.72
CA PRO A 130 -22.17 37.58 -3.26
C PRO A 130 -22.51 38.86 -4.03
N LEU A 131 -22.66 38.74 -5.36
CA LEU A 131 -23.16 39.81 -6.21
C LEU A 131 -24.46 40.32 -5.58
N GLY A 132 -24.38 41.54 -5.07
CA GLY A 132 -25.35 42.10 -4.14
C GLY A 132 -26.77 41.97 -4.69
N ALA A 133 -27.70 41.68 -3.79
CA ALA A 133 -29.10 41.98 -3.98
C ALA A 133 -29.20 43.44 -4.43
N ARG A 134 -29.41 43.67 -5.74
CA ARG A 134 -29.78 44.98 -6.26
C ARG A 134 -31.06 45.37 -5.54
N ARG A 135 -30.95 46.32 -4.60
CA ARG A 135 -32.10 47.06 -4.07
C ARG A 135 -32.86 47.63 -5.27
N ALA A 136 -34.05 47.10 -5.52
CA ALA A 136 -35.06 47.77 -6.34
C ALA A 136 -35.58 48.98 -5.54
N GLY A 137 -34.80 50.05 -5.51
CA GLY A 137 -35.21 51.35 -4.98
C GLY A 137 -35.14 52.36 -6.12
N GLY A 138 -36.30 52.75 -6.67
CA GLY A 138 -36.33 53.78 -7.72
C GLY A 138 -37.61 53.88 -8.54
N GLY A 139 -38.80 53.70 -7.94
CA GLY A 139 -40.07 54.05 -8.57
C GLY A 139 -40.58 55.39 -8.05
N ARG A 140 -40.40 56.46 -8.84
CA ARG A 140 -40.80 57.84 -8.56
C ARG A 140 -42.31 57.93 -8.23
N LYS A 141 -42.62 58.62 -7.12
CA LYS A 141 -43.91 59.27 -6.92
C LYS A 141 -44.01 60.43 -7.92
N THR A 142 -44.93 60.34 -8.88
CA THR A 142 -45.48 61.52 -9.57
C THR A 142 -46.92 61.65 -9.13
N GLY A 143 -47.19 62.73 -8.38
CA GLY A 143 -48.52 63.08 -7.97
C GLY A 143 -49.38 63.49 -9.16
N THR A 144 -50.65 63.18 -9.04
CA THR A 144 -51.75 63.84 -9.73
C THR A 144 -52.83 64.01 -8.68
N GLU A 145 -52.73 65.11 -7.94
CA GLU A 145 -53.92 65.86 -7.55
C GLU A 145 -54.33 66.68 -8.78
N LEU A 146 -55.60 66.59 -9.17
CA LEU A 146 -56.47 67.70 -9.60
C LEU A 146 -57.76 67.13 -10.20
N GLU A 147 -58.87 67.54 -9.55
CA GLU A 147 -60.27 67.66 -10.01
C GLU A 147 -61.06 66.42 -10.44
#